data_AF-A0A0K2ZCU1-F1
#
_entry.id   AF-A0A0K2ZCU1-F1
#
_cell.length_a   1.000
_cell.length_b   1.000
_cell.length_c   1.000
_cell.angle_alpha   90.00
_cell.angle_beta   90.00
_cell.angle_gamma   90.00
#
_symmetry.space_group_name_H-M   'P 1'
#
loop_
_entity.id
_entity.type
_entity.pdbx_description
1 polymer ?
#
loop_
_entity_poly.entity_id
_entity_poly.type
_entity_poly.pdbx_seq_one_letter_code
_entity_poly.pdbx_strand_id
1 'polypeptide(L)' 'MRRQLNTLYATTDGAWLRKDGANIVMEVERQERARLPVHMLESMVCIGRVAVSPQLLGFCSEQGISIC' A
#
# COMPACT_ATOMS: atom_id res chain seq x y z
N MET A 1 -18.67 3.43 7.91
CA MET A 1 -17.70 4.54 7.73
C MET A 1 -17.58 4.84 6.24
N ARG A 2 -17.39 6.10 5.85
CA ARG A 2 -17.32 6.51 4.43
C ARG A 2 -15.93 6.21 3.87
N ARG A 3 -15.86 5.42 2.79
CA ARG A 3 -14.61 5.17 2.05
C ARG A 3 -14.13 6.48 1.44
N GLN A 4 -12.88 6.86 1.74
CA GLN A 4 -12.24 7.98 1.06
C GLN A 4 -11.63 7.44 -0.23
N LEU A 5 -11.87 8.12 -1.35
CA LEU A 5 -11.42 7.69 -2.68
C LEU A 5 -9.96 8.10 -2.92
N ASN A 6 -9.12 7.97 -1.88
CA ASN A 6 -7.73 8.40 -1.97
C ASN A 6 -6.92 7.37 -2.76
N THR A 7 -5.93 7.88 -3.49
CA THR A 7 -4.98 7.07 -4.24
C THR A 7 -3.59 7.21 -3.61
N LEU A 8 -2.97 6.08 -3.24
CA LEU A 8 -1.58 6.06 -2.77
C LEU A 8 -0.64 5.99 -3.98
N TYR A 9 0.18 7.01 -4.19
CA TYR A 9 1.27 6.97 -5.18
C TYR A 9 2.56 6.57 -4.48
N ALA A 10 3.00 5.32 -4.69
CA ALA A 10 4.28 4.83 -4.20
C ALA A 10 5.35 5.03 -5.28
N THR A 11 6.25 5.99 -5.05
CA THR A 11 7.25 6.42 -6.05
C THR A 11 8.69 6.28 -5.57
N THR A 12 8.90 5.63 -4.41
CA THR A 12 10.23 5.50 -3.82
C THR A 12 10.89 4.22 -4.29
N ASP A 13 12.02 4.35 -4.96
CA ASP A 13 12.82 3.22 -5.43
C ASP A 13 13.34 2.37 -4.26
N GLY A 14 13.22 1.05 -4.37
CA GLY A 14 13.57 0.11 -3.30
C GLY A 14 12.54 0.02 -2.18
N ALA A 15 11.37 0.65 -2.33
CA ALA A 15 10.27 0.51 -1.38
C ALA A 15 9.71 -0.91 -1.38
N TRP A 16 9.46 -1.43 -0.19
CA TRP A 16 8.70 -2.65 0.04
C TRP A 16 7.42 -2.30 0.82
N LEU A 17 6.28 -2.49 0.18
CA LEU A 17 4.96 -2.27 0.76
C LEU A 17 4.43 -3.59 1.32
N ARG A 18 4.06 -3.60 2.60
CA ARG A 18 3.48 -4.77 3.27
C ARG A 18 2.24 -4.43 4.07
N LYS A 19 1.44 -5.45 4.35
CA LYS A 19 0.31 -5.38 5.26
C LYS A 19 0.78 -5.44 6.71
N ASP A 20 0.19 -4.61 7.56
CA ASP A 20 0.29 -4.71 9.02
C ASP A 20 -1.06 -4.38 9.67
N GLY A 21 -1.75 -5.42 10.13
CA GLY A 21 -3.15 -5.29 10.56
C GLY A 21 -4.02 -4.75 9.42
N ALA A 22 -4.63 -3.57 9.65
CA ALA A 22 -5.44 -2.83 8.67
C ALA A 22 -4.68 -1.66 8.01
N ASN A 23 -3.34 -1.71 8.01
CA ASN A 23 -2.46 -0.68 7.44
C ASN A 23 -1.59 -1.23 6.31
N ILE A 24 -1.23 -0.34 5.39
CA ILE A 24 -0.06 -0.48 4.52
C ILE A 24 1.12 0.15 5.26
N VAL A 25 2.23 -0.57 5.30
CA VAL A 25 3.52 -0.09 5.82
C VAL A 25 4.52 -0.11 4.68
N MET A 26 5.21 1.01 4.48
CA MET A 26 6.31 1.14 3.53
C MET A 26 7.64 1.02 4.27
N GLU A 27 8.48 0.11 3.81
CA GLU A 27 9.86 -0.02 4.26
C GLU A 27 10.84 0.33 3.14
N VAL A 28 11.93 0.98 3.50
CA VAL A 28 13.08 1.24 2.61
C VAL A 28 14.32 0.95 3.44
N GLU A 29 15.24 0.14 2.93
CA GLU A 29 16.47 -0.27 3.64
C GLU A 29 16.18 -0.87 5.03
N ARG A 30 15.12 -1.69 5.13
CA ARG A 30 14.66 -2.34 6.38
C ARG A 30 14.21 -1.36 7.47
N GLN A 31 13.92 -0.11 7.12
CA GLN A 31 13.34 0.89 8.03
C GLN A 31 11.92 1.25 7.60
N GLU A 32 10.99 1.27 8.55
CA GLU A 32 9.63 1.78 8.33
C GLU A 32 9.72 3.30 8.01
N ARG A 33 9.22 3.68 6.83
CA ARG A 33 9.22 5.07 6.35
C ARG A 33 7.83 5.69 6.37
N ALA A 34 6.79 4.88 6.22
CA ALA A 34 5.40 5.35 6.24
C ALA A 34 4.43 4.25 6.67
N ARG A 35 3.30 4.67 7.25
CA ARG A 35 2.17 3.82 7.62
C ARG A 35 0.86 4.52 7.31
N LEU A 36 -0.04 3.84 6.62
CA LEU A 36 -1.33 4.39 6.19
C LEU A 36 -2.46 3.37 6.41
N PRO A 37 -3.60 3.76 6.98
CA PRO A 37 -4.72 2.85 7.14
C PRO A 37 -5.43 2.61 5.79
N VAL A 38 -5.72 1.34 5.52
CA VAL A 38 -6.18 0.86 4.21
C VAL A 38 -7.60 1.30 3.88
N HIS A 39 -8.46 1.49 4.89
CA HIS A 39 -9.86 1.92 4.69
C HIS A 39 -10.00 3.34 4.08
N MET A 40 -8.91 4.10 4.02
CA MET A 40 -8.87 5.42 3.39
C MET A 40 -8.52 5.37 1.90
N LEU A 41 -8.22 4.19 1.34
CA LEU A 41 -7.73 4.04 -0.03
C LEU A 41 -8.78 3.40 -0.92
N GLU A 42 -8.84 3.89 -2.16
CA GLU A 42 -9.51 3.22 -3.28
C GLU A 42 -8.49 2.57 -4.23
N SER A 43 -7.30 3.16 -4.37
CA SER A 43 -6.29 2.61 -5.24
C SER A 43 -4.87 2.90 -4.77
N MET A 44 -3.93 2.16 -5.34
CA MET A 44 -2.49 2.34 -5.16
C MET A 44 -1.80 2.25 -6.52
N VAL A 45 -0.90 3.17 -6.79
CA VAL A 45 -0.10 3.21 -8.02
C VAL A 45 1.37 3.06 -7.64
N CYS A 46 2.04 2.06 -8.20
CA CYS A 46 3.44 1.74 -7.96
C CYS A 46 4.29 2.24 -9.14
N ILE A 47 5.17 3.21 -8.90
CA ILE A 47 6.03 3.81 -9.92
C ILE A 47 7.49 3.56 -9.56
N GLY A 48 8.24 2.94 -10.46
CA GLY A 48 9.65 2.60 -10.26
C GLY A 48 9.86 1.23 -9.62
N ARG A 49 10.96 1.05 -8.88
CA ARG A 49 11.29 -0.22 -8.21
C ARG A 49 10.58 -0.35 -6.88
N VAL A 50 9.26 -0.52 -6.93
CA VAL A 50 8.41 -0.75 -5.75
C VAL A 50 7.97 -2.20 -5.71
N ALA A 51 8.22 -2.87 -4.61
CA ALA A 51 7.75 -4.23 -4.35
C ALA A 51 6.54 -4.20 -3.42
N VAL A 52 5.56 -5.07 -3.67
CA VAL A 52 4.35 -5.23 -2.84
C VAL A 52 4.30 -6.66 -2.34
N SER A 53 4.05 -6.86 -1.04
CA SER A 53 3.97 -8.20 -0.48
C SER A 53 2.71 -8.94 -0.98
N PRO A 54 2.77 -10.27 -1.20
CA PRO A 54 1.60 -11.04 -1.60
C PRO A 54 0.42 -10.93 -0.64
N GLN A 55 0.69 -10.83 0.68
CA GLN A 55 -0.36 -10.65 1.68
C GLN A 55 -1.07 -9.29 1.53
N LEU A 56 -0.33 -8.24 1.15
CA LEU A 56 -0.93 -6.94 0.87
C LEU A 56 -1.74 -6.98 -0.43
N LEU A 57 -1.23 -7.63 -1.48
CA LEU A 57 -1.98 -7.81 -2.73
C LEU A 57 -3.33 -8.52 -2.50
N GLY A 58 -3.33 -9.64 -1.77
CA GLY A 58 -4.56 -10.36 -1.44
C GLY A 58 -5.53 -9.51 -0.62
N PHE A 59 -5.02 -8.80 0.39
CA PHE A 59 -5.85 -7.93 1.22
C PHE A 59 -6.46 -6.77 0.42
N CYS A 60 -5.68 -6.12 -0.46
CA CYS A 60 -6.22 -5.08 -1.34
C CYS A 60 -7.31 -5.63 -2.27
N SER A 61 -7.13 -6.84 -2.81
CA SER A 61 -8.16 -7.51 -3.62
C SER A 61 -9.46 -7.72 -2.85
N GLU A 62 -9.38 -8.19 -1.60
CA GLU A 62 -10.56 -8.39 -0.73
C GLU A 62 -11.26 -7.07 -0.37
N GLN A 63 -10.49 -5.98 -0.22
CA GLN A 63 -11.00 -4.66 0.13
C GLN A 63 -11.46 -3.84 -1.10
N GLY A 64 -11.35 -4.39 -2.31
CA GLY A 64 -11.68 -3.69 -3.55
C GLY A 64 -10.81 -2.46 -3.78
N ILE A 65 -9.52 -2.57 -3.46
CA ILE A 65 -8.49 -1.57 -3.73
C ILE A 65 -7.75 -1.96 -5.00
N SER A 66 -7.82 -1.09 -6.01
CA SER A 66 -7.10 -1.29 -7.26
C SER A 66 -5.60 -1.07 -7.06
N ILE A 67 -4.78 -1.88 -7.72
CA ILE A 67 -3.33 -1.72 -7.74
C ILE A 67 -2.88 -1.61 -9.20
N CYS A 68 -2.17 -0.53 -9.52
CA CYS A 68 -1.62 -0.24 -10.84
C CYS A 68 -0.09 -0.13 -10.80
#